data_AF-A0A957FGU2-F1
#
_entry.id   AF-A0A957FGU2-F1
#
_cell.length_a   1.000
_cell.length_b   1.000
_cell.length_c   1.000
_cell.angle_alpha   90.00
_cell.angle_beta   90.00
_cell.angle_gamma   90.00
#
_symmetry.space_group_name_H-M   'P 1'
#
loop_
_entity.id
_entity.type
_entity.pdbx_description
1 polymer ?
#
loop_
_entity_poly.entity_id
_entity_poly.type
_entity_poly.pdbx_seq_one_letter_code
_entity_poly.pdbx_strand_id
1 'polypeptide(L)'
;MQPTTPHIYQEIAESLRLQIAAGDLQPGERLPPIREMAQRWHCTPGTVSRAYAILADDGLVTGRRGSGTHVVENPLPEERPFMAWATLVNRAEQ
;
A
#
# COMPACT_ATOMS: atom_id res chain seq x y z
N MET A 1 -17.27 23.22 1.69
CA MET A 1 -15.85 22.88 1.98
C MET A 1 -15.86 21.78 3.03
N GLN A 2 -15.55 20.54 2.66
CA GLN A 2 -15.41 19.46 3.65
C GLN A 2 -14.08 19.67 4.38
N PRO A 3 -14.00 19.49 5.71
CA PRO A 3 -12.71 19.52 6.41
C PRO A 3 -11.95 18.26 6.00
N THR A 4 -11.00 18.36 5.07
CA THR A 4 -10.15 17.24 4.69
C THR A 4 -9.11 17.05 5.79
N THR A 5 -9.53 16.51 6.94
CA THR A 5 -8.58 15.86 7.85
C THR A 5 -7.81 14.87 6.99
N PRO A 6 -6.48 15.00 6.84
CA PRO A 6 -5.72 14.03 6.06
C PRO A 6 -6.01 12.67 6.70
N HIS A 7 -6.65 11.80 5.93
CA HIS A 7 -6.99 10.50 6.44
C HIS A 7 -5.67 9.74 6.61
N ILE A 8 -5.48 9.05 7.73
CA ILE A 8 -4.24 8.31 8.06
C ILE A 8 -3.70 7.46 6.89
N TYR A 9 -4.57 6.91 6.03
CA TYR A 9 -4.14 6.17 4.85
C TYR A 9 -3.38 7.01 3.81
N GLN A 10 -3.70 8.31 3.68
CA GLN A 10 -3.00 9.22 2.78
C GLN A 10 -1.60 9.53 3.30
N GLU A 11 -1.47 9.80 4.60
CA GLU A 11 -0.17 10.04 5.22
C GLU A 11 0.74 8.81 5.11
N ILE A 12 0.19 7.61 5.32
CA ILE A 12 0.95 6.36 5.12
C ILE A 12 1.39 6.24 3.66
N ALA A 13 0.51 6.50 2.70
CA ALA A 13 0.85 6.44 1.29
C ALA A 13 1.95 7.45 0.94
N GLU A 14 1.80 8.72 1.31
CA GLU A 14 2.81 9.76 1.05
C GLU A 14 4.16 9.45 1.72
N SER A 15 4.16 8.98 2.96
CA SER A 15 5.39 8.58 3.65
C SER A 15 6.13 7.47 2.91
N LEU A 16 5.39 6.50 2.36
CA LEU A 16 5.97 5.41 1.56
C LEU A 16 6.43 5.90 0.19
N ARG A 17 5.66 6.79 -0.47
CA ARG A 17 6.10 7.44 -1.72
C ARG A 17 7.43 8.15 -1.53
N LEU A 18 7.57 8.90 -0.43
CA LEU A 18 8.80 9.62 -0.11
C LEU A 18 9.97 8.65 0.14
N GLN A 19 9.76 7.56 0.88
CA GLN A 19 10.80 6.55 1.11
C GLN A 19 11.24 5.85 -0.19
N ILE A 20 10.30 5.54 -1.08
CA ILE A 20 10.61 4.98 -2.40
C ILE A 20 11.38 6.00 -3.25
N ALA A 21 10.93 7.26 -3.27
CA ALA A 21 11.58 8.34 -4.02
C ALA A 21 12.96 8.71 -3.47
N ALA A 22 13.17 8.60 -2.16
CA ALA A 22 14.44 8.80 -1.49
C ALA A 22 15.42 7.64 -1.70
N GLY A 23 14.93 6.48 -2.17
CA GLY A 23 15.72 5.26 -2.34
C GLY A 23 15.91 4.46 -1.04
N ASP A 24 15.23 4.83 0.05
CA ASP A 24 15.16 4.02 1.28
C ASP A 24 14.45 2.69 1.03
N LEU A 25 13.44 2.70 0.15
CA LEU A 25 12.74 1.50 -0.29
C LEU A 25 13.13 1.18 -1.73
N GLN A 26 13.93 0.13 -1.91
CA GLN A 26 14.42 -0.26 -3.23
C GLN A 26 13.35 -1.01 -4.02
N PRO A 27 13.32 -0.87 -5.35
CA PRO A 27 12.51 -1.72 -6.19
C PRO A 27 12.81 -3.21 -5.98
N GLY A 28 11.76 -4.03 -5.87
CA GLY A 28 11.86 -5.44 -5.51
C GLY A 28 11.92 -5.69 -4.00
N GLU A 29 12.04 -4.65 -3.17
CA GLU A 29 11.99 -4.80 -1.72
C GLU A 29 10.55 -5.05 -1.25
N ARG A 30 10.45 -5.89 -0.22
CA ARG A 30 9.17 -6.28 0.35
C ARG A 30 8.71 -5.24 1.37
N LEU A 31 7.55 -4.67 1.14
CA LEU A 31 6.87 -3.82 2.12
C LEU A 31 6.43 -4.61 3.35
N PRO A 32 6.38 -3.95 4.53
CA PRO A 32 5.85 -4.57 5.72
C PRO A 32 4.43 -5.12 5.50
N PRO A 33 4.08 -6.25 6.11
CA PRO A 33 2.71 -6.75 6.04
C PRO A 33 1.74 -5.73 6.66
N ILE A 34 0.51 -5.69 6.12
CA ILE A 34 -0.53 -4.71 6.49
C ILE A 34 -0.73 -4.63 8.01
N ARG A 35 -0.78 -5.77 8.69
CA ARG A 35 -0.93 -5.87 10.15
C ARG A 35 0.21 -5.19 10.92
N GLU A 36 1.45 -5.33 10.42
CA GLU A 36 2.64 -4.81 11.08
C GLU A 36 2.74 -3.30 10.86
N MET A 37 2.47 -2.85 9.64
CA MET A 37 2.39 -1.42 9.35
C MET A 37 1.23 -0.76 10.14
N ALA A 38 0.12 -1.47 10.33
CA ALA A 38 -1.02 -0.98 11.10
C ALA A 38 -0.62 -0.78 12.58
N GLN A 39 0.16 -1.70 13.14
CA GLN A 39 0.73 -1.55 14.48
C GLN A 39 1.71 -0.38 14.57
N ARG A 40 2.62 -0.21 13.59
CA ARG A 40 3.59 0.90 13.57
C ARG A 40 2.91 2.26 13.53
N TRP A 41 1.84 2.38 12.76
CA TRP A 41 1.09 3.63 12.59
C TRP A 41 -0.12 3.76 13.54
N HIS A 42 -0.27 2.83 14.48
CA HIS A 42 -1.40 2.77 15.44
C HIS A 42 -2.77 2.93 14.77
N CYS A 43 -2.96 2.30 13.61
CA CYS A 43 -4.17 2.40 12.81
C CYS A 43 -4.80 1.04 12.52
N THR A 44 -5.94 1.02 11.85
CA THR A 44 -6.60 -0.23 11.48
C THR A 44 -5.95 -0.85 10.24
N PRO A 45 -5.90 -2.20 10.12
CA PRO A 45 -5.41 -2.88 8.91
C PRO A 45 -6.09 -2.39 7.63
N GLY A 46 -7.39 -2.08 7.70
CA GLY A 46 -8.14 -1.49 6.58
C GLY A 46 -7.62 -0.12 6.11
N THR A 47 -7.04 0.68 7.01
CA THR A 47 -6.43 1.97 6.68
C THR A 47 -5.12 1.79 5.91
N VAL A 48 -4.25 0.90 6.39
CA VAL A 48 -2.99 0.54 5.69
C VAL A 48 -3.28 -0.12 4.35
N SER A 49 -4.24 -1.04 4.33
CA SER A 49 -4.74 -1.69 3.12
C SER A 49 -5.06 -0.64 2.06
N ARG A 50 -5.87 0.36 2.41
CA ARG A 50 -6.21 1.47 1.52
C ARG A 50 -5.01 2.32 1.11
N ALA A 51 -4.02 2.50 1.98
CA ALA A 51 -2.78 3.19 1.61
C ALA A 51 -1.99 2.41 0.54
N TYR A 52 -1.82 1.10 0.73
CA TYR A 52 -1.12 0.23 -0.22
C TYR A 52 -1.86 0.14 -1.55
N ALA A 53 -3.19 0.22 -1.53
CA ALA A 53 -4.01 0.34 -2.72
C ALA A 53 -3.61 1.49 -3.62
N ILE A 54 -3.45 2.67 -3.02
CA ILE A 54 -3.18 3.92 -3.72
C ILE A 54 -1.78 3.85 -4.30
N LEU A 55 -0.82 3.34 -3.52
CA LEU A 55 0.53 3.11 -4.01
C LEU A 55 0.58 2.08 -5.15
N ALA A 56 -0.31 1.09 -5.14
CA ALA A 56 -0.40 0.11 -6.20
C ALA A 56 -1.04 0.68 -7.47
N ASP A 57 -2.04 1.55 -7.29
CA ASP A 57 -2.67 2.31 -8.36
C ASP A 57 -1.68 3.28 -9.02
N ASP A 58 -0.81 3.92 -8.22
CA ASP A 58 0.30 4.74 -8.72
C ASP A 58 1.40 3.92 -9.42
N GLY A 59 1.32 2.58 -9.40
CA GLY A 59 2.35 1.70 -9.94
C GLY A 59 3.65 1.66 -9.13
N LEU A 60 3.65 2.15 -7.89
CA LEU A 60 4.81 2.16 -6.99
C LEU A 60 4.98 0.84 -6.23
N VAL A 61 3.90 0.10 -6.02
CA VAL A 61 3.94 -1.20 -5.32
C VAL A 61 3.05 -2.24 -6.01
N THR A 62 3.36 -3.52 -5.83
CA THR A 62 2.58 -4.64 -6.38
C THR A 62 2.40 -5.73 -5.34
N GLY A 63 1.18 -6.27 -5.26
CA GLY A 63 0.83 -7.34 -4.33
C GLY A 63 0.56 -8.65 -5.05
N ARG A 64 1.32 -9.71 -4.73
CA ARG A 64 1.07 -11.07 -5.22
C ARG A 64 0.43 -11.92 -4.11
N ARG A 65 -0.67 -12.62 -4.43
CA ARG A 65 -1.29 -13.61 -3.52
C ARG A 65 -0.22 -14.60 -3.04
N GLY A 66 -0.01 -14.68 -1.74
CA GLY A 66 0.93 -15.60 -1.10
C GLY A 66 2.37 -15.10 -0.95
N SER A 67 2.77 -13.98 -1.57
CA SER A 67 4.17 -13.50 -1.53
C SER A 67 4.36 -12.12 -0.88
N GLY A 68 3.29 -11.42 -0.51
CA GLY A 68 3.35 -10.09 0.10
C GLY A 68 3.34 -8.95 -0.93
N THR A 69 3.56 -7.73 -0.43
CA THR A 69 3.60 -6.49 -1.23
C THR A 69 5.06 -6.12 -1.49
N HIS A 70 5.42 -5.79 -2.73
CA HIS A 70 6.77 -5.47 -3.17
C HIS A 70 6.78 -4.12 -3.90
N VAL A 71 7.85 -3.34 -3.78
CA VAL A 71 8.05 -2.09 -4.53
C VAL A 71 8.34 -2.43 -5.99
N VAL A 72 7.77 -1.69 -6.95
CA VAL A 72 7.99 -1.95 -8.38
C VAL A 72 9.02 -0.98 -8.95
N GLU A 73 9.96 -1.49 -9.77
CA GLU A 73 10.98 -0.68 -10.46
C GLU A 73 10.41 0.01 -11.70
N ASN A 74 9.42 -0.62 -12.29
CA ASN A 74 8.79 -0.20 -13.53
C ASN A 74 7.27 -0.29 -13.33
N PRO A 75 6.51 0.80 -13.50
CA PRO A 75 5.05 0.73 -13.45
C PRO A 75 4.61 -0.25 -14.54
N LEU A 76 4.19 -1.46 -14.12
CA LEU A 76 3.70 -2.45 -15.06
C LEU A 76 2.39 -1.95 -15.67
N PRO A 77 2.18 -2.14 -17.00
CA PRO A 77 0.93 -1.78 -17.64
C PRO A 77 -0.24 -2.62 -17.08
N GLU A 78 -1.14 -1.93 -16.37
CA GLU A 78 -2.61 -1.97 -16.52
C GLU A 78 -3.44 -3.25 -16.29
N GLU A 79 -2.98 -4.32 -15.62
CA GLU A 79 -3.80 -5.55 -15.53
C GLU A 79 -4.43 -5.93 -14.18
N ARG A 80 -4.54 -5.05 -13.16
CA ARG A 80 -5.38 -5.35 -11.98
C ARG A 80 -6.17 -4.16 -11.43
N PRO A 81 -7.51 -4.12 -11.60
CA PRO A 81 -8.32 -3.06 -11.04
C PRO A 81 -8.26 -3.09 -9.50
N PHE A 82 -8.20 -1.90 -8.91
CA PHE A 82 -8.25 -1.56 -7.48
C PHE A 82 -9.22 -2.43 -6.65
N MET A 83 -10.31 -2.93 -7.23
CA MET A 83 -11.27 -3.78 -6.52
C MET A 83 -10.75 -5.18 -6.21
N ALA A 84 -9.87 -5.74 -7.05
CA ALA A 84 -9.37 -7.10 -6.88
C ALA A 84 -8.56 -7.20 -5.59
N TRP A 85 -7.54 -6.35 -5.40
CA TRP A 85 -6.66 -6.41 -4.22
C TRP A 85 -7.41 -6.07 -2.91
N ALA A 86 -8.32 -5.08 -2.92
CA ALA A 86 -9.11 -4.69 -1.75
C ALA A 86 -9.94 -5.87 -1.23
N THR A 87 -10.52 -6.63 -2.15
CA THR A 87 -11.29 -7.85 -1.85
C THR A 87 -10.40 -8.97 -1.30
N LEU A 88 -9.14 -9.04 -1.71
CA LEU A 88 -8.20 -10.06 -1.23
C LEU A 88 -7.70 -9.78 0.18
N VAL A 89 -7.40 -8.51 0.48
CA VAL A 89 -6.95 -8.12 1.81
C VAL A 89 -8.04 -8.35 2.84
N ASN A 90 -9.30 -8.03 2.51
CA ASN A 90 -10.43 -8.25 3.41
C ASN A 90 -10.68 -9.75 3.73
N ARG A 91 -10.15 -10.66 2.91
CA ARG A 91 -10.29 -12.13 3.09
C ARG A 91 -9.12 -12.77 3.84
N ALA A 92 -7.98 -12.10 3.96
CA ALA A 92 -6.78 -12.64 4.61
C ALA A 92 -6.82 -12.55 6.14
N GLU A 93 -7.92 -12.06 6.71
CA GLU A 93 -8.10 -11.85 8.16
C GLU A 93 -9.25 -12.67 8.77
N GLN A 94 -9.70 -13.75 8.10
CA GLN A 94 -10.64 -14.74 8.63
C GLN A 94 -9.92 -16.05 8.97
#